data_AF-M3A379-F1
#
_entry.id   AF-M3A379-F1
#
_cell.length_a   1.000
_cell.length_b   1.000
_cell.length_c   1.000
_cell.angle_alpha   90.00
_cell.angle_beta   90.00
_cell.angle_gamma   90.00
#
_symmetry.space_group_name_H-M   'P 1'
#
loop_
_entity.id
_entity.type
_entity.pdbx_description
1 polymer ?
#
loop_
_entity_poly.entity_id
_entity_poly.type
_entity_poly.pdbx_seq_one_letter_code
_entity_poly.pdbx_strand_id
1 'polypeptide(L)'
;MAKRLPEWELLIPGEGPYIGTIRVEDVARREVPIVDETANEAYAWRAKCLHCPWLGETAVRIGAGSVLRPSARTTGRLEEQWVRHVYEVSATAAVLDSLEQLDRLAARQRAVTEVLDEGVRRLRAEGASWAQVAKLVGMTRQSAWEHWADSSAARRHRHP
;
A
#
# COMPACT_ATOMS: atom_id res chain seq x y z
N MET A 1 -39.51 15.29 3.73
CA MET A 1 -38.06 15.49 3.98
C MET A 1 -37.41 14.13 4.05
N ALA A 2 -36.40 13.84 3.22
CA ALA A 2 -35.65 12.60 3.29
C ALA A 2 -34.96 12.51 4.66
N LYS A 3 -35.29 11.51 5.47
CA LYS A 3 -34.59 11.27 6.74
C LYS A 3 -33.23 10.66 6.41
N ARG A 4 -32.15 11.25 6.93
CA ARG A 4 -30.82 10.61 6.92
C ARG A 4 -30.91 9.31 7.72
N LEU A 5 -30.39 8.23 7.14
CA LEU A 5 -30.18 6.98 7.87
C LEU A 5 -29.25 7.23 9.07
N PRO A 6 -29.38 6.44 10.15
CA PRO A 6 -28.45 6.56 11.27
C PRO A 6 -27.01 6.35 10.75
N GLU A 7 -26.14 7.29 11.11
CA GLU A 7 -24.70 7.07 11.03
C GLU A 7 -24.40 5.83 11.87
N TRP A 8 -23.65 4.89 11.30
CA TRP A 8 -23.23 3.70 12.00
C TRP A 8 -21.75 3.86 12.31
N GLU A 9 -21.44 3.68 13.58
CA GLU A 9 -20.07 3.68 14.06
C GLU A 9 -19.63 2.22 14.18
N LEU A 10 -18.68 1.82 13.33
CA LEU A 10 -18.07 0.51 13.43
C LEU A 10 -16.70 0.63 14.06
N LEU A 11 -16.53 -0.02 15.19
CA LEU A 11 -15.24 -0.14 15.86
C LEU A 11 -14.50 -1.36 15.33
N ILE A 12 -13.38 -1.15 14.65
CA ILE A 12 -12.46 -2.23 14.26
C ILE A 12 -11.30 -2.27 15.26
N PRO A 13 -11.09 -3.38 15.99
CA PRO A 13 -9.98 -3.51 16.93
C PRO A 13 -8.63 -3.26 16.25
N GLY A 14 -7.84 -2.34 16.81
CA GLY A 14 -6.51 -1.99 16.32
C GLY A 14 -6.45 -0.93 15.22
N GLU A 15 -7.56 -0.61 14.55
CA GLU A 15 -7.62 0.41 13.48
C GLU A 15 -8.47 1.64 13.84
N GLY A 16 -9.38 1.51 14.83
CA GLY A 16 -10.16 2.63 15.38
C GLY A 16 -11.62 2.69 14.88
N PRO A 17 -12.38 3.75 15.24
CA PRO A 17 -13.76 3.93 14.82
C PRO A 17 -13.83 4.36 13.35
N TYR A 18 -14.46 3.53 12.53
CA TYR A 18 -14.89 3.92 11.20
C TYR A 18 -16.33 4.39 11.27
N ILE A 19 -16.52 5.71 11.15
CA ILE A 19 -17.85 6.30 11.00
C ILE A 19 -18.24 6.19 9.54
N GLY A 20 -19.32 5.46 9.28
CA GLY A 20 -19.81 5.26 7.93
C GLY A 20 -21.25 5.71 7.72
N THR A 21 -21.61 5.85 6.45
CA THR A 21 -23.02 6.00 6.05
C THR A 21 -23.45 4.74 5.31
N ILE A 22 -24.61 4.21 5.67
CA ILE A 22 -25.30 3.24 4.84
C ILE A 22 -26.10 4.03 3.80
N ARG A 23 -25.93 3.72 2.52
CA ARG A 23 -26.75 4.25 1.43
C ARG A 23 -27.46 3.10 0.73
N VAL A 24 -28.59 3.40 0.10
CA VAL A 24 -29.32 2.41 -0.70
C VAL A 24 -29.28 2.83 -2.16
N GLU A 25 -28.99 1.87 -3.03
CA GLU A 25 -28.83 2.10 -4.47
C GLU A 25 -29.82 1.26 -5.27
N ASP A 26 -30.26 1.78 -6.41
CA ASP A 26 -31.03 1.02 -7.40
C ASP A 26 -30.12 0.11 -8.27
N VAL A 27 -30.71 -0.61 -9.22
CA VAL A 27 -30.00 -1.49 -10.16
C VAL A 27 -28.97 -0.72 -11.01
N ALA A 28 -29.20 0.57 -11.24
CA ALA A 28 -28.32 1.47 -11.98
C ALA A 28 -27.26 2.17 -11.09
N ARG A 29 -27.14 1.78 -9.80
CA ARG A 29 -26.23 2.37 -8.80
C ARG A 29 -26.51 3.84 -8.47
N ARG A 30 -27.75 4.29 -8.67
CA ARG A 30 -28.17 5.64 -8.25
C ARG A 30 -28.65 5.59 -6.82
N GLU A 31 -28.32 6.62 -6.05
CA GLU A 31 -28.79 6.74 -4.67
C GLU A 31 -30.31 6.88 -4.64
N VAL A 32 -30.96 5.98 -3.91
CA VAL A 32 -32.40 5.93 -3.77
C VAL A 32 -32.77 6.66 -2.47
N PRO A 33 -33.63 7.70 -2.53
CA PRO A 33 -34.06 8.40 -1.33
C PRO A 33 -34.96 7.51 -0.48
N ILE A 34 -34.84 7.62 0.84
CA ILE A 34 -35.76 6.99 1.79
C ILE A 34 -36.90 7.95 2.08
N VAL A 35 -38.10 7.55 1.68
CA VAL A 35 -39.36 8.29 1.90
C VAL A 35 -40.23 7.43 2.79
N ASP A 36 -40.75 7.99 3.88
CA ASP A 36 -41.59 7.28 4.86
C ASP A 36 -41.00 5.94 5.32
N GLU A 37 -39.71 5.98 5.65
CA GLU A 37 -38.92 4.82 6.05
C GLU A 37 -38.85 3.72 4.99
N THR A 38 -39.08 4.01 3.71
CA THR A 38 -39.01 3.02 2.62
C THR A 38 -38.10 3.48 1.50
N ALA A 39 -37.21 2.59 1.06
CA ALA A 39 -36.43 2.72 -0.16
C ALA A 39 -37.10 1.89 -1.27
N ASN A 40 -37.81 2.56 -2.17
CA ASN A 40 -38.42 1.91 -3.34
C ASN A 40 -37.35 1.64 -4.41
N GLU A 41 -37.41 0.48 -5.05
CA GLU A 41 -36.41 0.05 -6.06
C GLU A 41 -35.00 -0.14 -5.49
N ALA A 42 -34.89 -0.35 -4.17
CA ALA A 42 -33.63 -0.70 -3.53
C ALA A 42 -33.08 -2.02 -4.10
N TYR A 43 -31.80 -2.01 -4.45
CA TYR A 43 -31.08 -3.16 -5.00
C TYR A 43 -29.85 -3.54 -4.17
N ALA A 44 -29.19 -2.55 -3.55
CA ALA A 44 -28.03 -2.77 -2.70
C ALA A 44 -27.97 -1.78 -1.54
N TRP A 45 -27.39 -2.22 -0.42
CA TRP A 45 -26.92 -1.35 0.64
C TRP A 45 -25.42 -1.17 0.52
N ARG A 46 -24.93 0.06 0.68
CA ARG A 46 -23.53 0.42 0.54
C ARG A 46 -23.00 1.03 1.82
N ALA A 47 -21.81 0.60 2.23
CA ALA A 47 -21.06 1.13 3.36
C ALA A 47 -19.81 1.88 2.84
N LYS A 48 -19.54 3.04 3.45
CA LYS A 48 -18.40 3.91 3.15
C LYS A 48 -17.96 4.60 4.43
N CYS A 49 -16.65 4.76 4.66
CA CYS A 49 -16.14 5.63 5.71
C CYS A 49 -16.21 7.11 5.31
N LEU A 50 -16.73 7.95 6.21
CA LEU A 50 -16.81 9.40 6.01
C LEU A 50 -15.45 10.11 6.09
N HIS A 51 -14.52 9.56 6.87
CA HIS A 51 -13.23 10.20 7.18
C HIS A 51 -12.05 9.59 6.43
N CYS A 52 -12.25 8.47 5.75
CA CYS A 52 -11.19 7.74 5.06
C CYS A 52 -11.54 7.53 3.58
N PRO A 53 -11.36 8.55 2.72
CA PRO A 53 -11.66 8.45 1.28
C PRO A 53 -10.90 7.32 0.58
N TRP A 54 -9.69 7.01 1.06
CA TRP A 54 -8.81 5.97 0.53
C TRP A 54 -9.35 4.55 0.73
N LEU A 55 -10.23 4.32 1.71
CA LEU A 55 -10.86 3.01 1.91
C LEU A 55 -11.89 2.68 0.82
N GLY A 56 -12.35 3.65 0.05
CA GLY A 56 -13.41 3.41 -0.92
C GLY A 56 -14.72 2.99 -0.24
N GLU A 57 -15.43 2.04 -0.86
CA GLU A 57 -16.82 1.72 -0.53
C GLU A 57 -17.07 0.21 -0.75
N THR A 58 -17.92 -0.42 0.08
CA THR A 58 -18.38 -1.80 -0.12
C THR A 58 -19.89 -1.85 -0.25
N ALA A 59 -20.45 -2.87 -0.89
CA ALA A 59 -21.90 -3.00 -1.04
C ALA A 59 -22.41 -4.45 -0.90
N VAL A 60 -23.48 -4.63 -0.12
CA VAL A 60 -24.27 -5.86 -0.05
C VAL A 60 -25.50 -5.72 -0.93
N ARG A 61 -25.62 -6.58 -1.94
CA ARG A 61 -26.83 -6.68 -2.77
C ARG A 61 -27.95 -7.37 -1.98
N ILE A 62 -29.15 -6.82 -2.05
CA ILE A 62 -30.36 -7.33 -1.39
C ILE A 62 -31.42 -7.85 -2.36
N GLY A 63 -31.20 -7.68 -3.68
CA GLY A 63 -32.21 -7.96 -4.71
C GLY A 63 -33.15 -6.78 -4.90
N ALA A 64 -33.84 -6.71 -6.05
CA ALA A 64 -34.76 -5.61 -6.34
C ALA A 64 -36.02 -5.72 -5.48
N GLY A 65 -36.35 -4.67 -4.71
CA GLY A 65 -37.58 -4.61 -3.93
C GLY A 65 -37.74 -3.28 -3.16
N SER A 66 -38.90 -3.09 -2.54
CA SER A 66 -39.11 -2.01 -1.57
C SER A 66 -38.64 -2.48 -0.19
N VAL A 67 -37.65 -1.81 0.39
CA VAL A 67 -37.10 -2.18 1.70
C VAL A 67 -37.26 -1.02 2.67
N LEU A 68 -37.92 -1.27 3.81
CA LEU A 68 -38.11 -0.25 4.84
C LEU A 68 -36.77 0.12 5.52
N ARG A 69 -36.09 -0.88 6.07
CA ARG A 69 -34.79 -0.76 6.73
C ARG A 69 -33.95 -2.00 6.45
N PRO A 70 -32.61 -1.93 6.51
CA PRO A 70 -31.82 -3.15 6.46
C PRO A 70 -32.22 -4.03 7.64
N SER A 71 -32.54 -5.30 7.36
CA SER A 71 -32.79 -6.27 8.42
C SER A 71 -31.51 -6.48 9.25
N ALA A 72 -31.62 -6.93 10.49
CA ALA A 72 -30.45 -7.23 11.32
C ALA A 72 -29.45 -8.18 10.62
N ARG A 73 -29.97 -9.14 9.82
CA ARG A 73 -29.16 -10.02 8.99
C ARG A 73 -28.41 -9.28 7.88
N THR A 74 -29.05 -8.28 7.26
CA THR A 74 -28.43 -7.44 6.23
C THR A 74 -27.36 -6.54 6.84
N THR A 75 -27.65 -5.95 8.01
CA THR A 75 -26.69 -5.16 8.78
C THR A 75 -25.46 -5.98 9.15
N GLY A 76 -25.63 -7.17 9.73
CA GLY A 76 -24.50 -8.03 10.07
C GLY A 76 -23.65 -8.45 8.86
N ARG A 77 -24.27 -8.69 7.70
CA ARG A 77 -23.52 -8.96 6.45
C ARG A 77 -22.77 -7.74 5.92
N LEU A 78 -23.34 -6.55 6.05
CA LEU A 78 -22.67 -5.29 5.67
C LEU A 78 -21.46 -5.03 6.56
N GLU A 79 -21.62 -5.22 7.87
CA GLU A 79 -20.52 -5.09 8.83
C GLU A 79 -19.41 -6.08 8.52
N GLU A 80 -19.73 -7.37 8.33
CA GLU A 80 -18.74 -8.40 7.97
C GLU A 80 -18.00 -8.06 6.67
N GLN A 81 -18.74 -7.66 5.61
CA GLN A 81 -18.12 -7.30 4.34
C GLN A 81 -17.28 -6.03 4.45
N TRP A 82 -17.69 -5.07 5.26
CA TRP A 82 -16.93 -3.85 5.48
C TRP A 82 -15.65 -4.12 6.27
N VAL A 83 -15.72 -4.91 7.36
CA VAL A 83 -14.53 -5.33 8.11
C VAL A 83 -13.53 -6.02 7.19
N ARG A 84 -13.99 -6.97 6.38
CA ARG A 84 -13.13 -7.67 5.41
C ARG A 84 -12.50 -6.70 4.40
N HIS A 85 -13.30 -5.79 3.85
CA HIS A 85 -12.85 -4.78 2.90
C HIS A 85 -11.78 -3.86 3.51
N VAL A 86 -11.98 -3.39 4.73
CA VAL A 86 -10.99 -2.57 5.45
C VAL A 86 -9.69 -3.34 5.59
N TYR A 87 -9.71 -4.59 6.07
CA TYR A 87 -8.50 -5.40 6.18
C TYR A 87 -7.79 -5.62 4.84
N GLU A 88 -8.53 -5.90 3.76
CA GLU A 88 -7.96 -6.09 2.43
C GLU A 88 -7.26 -4.83 1.90
N VAL A 89 -7.91 -3.66 2.05
CA VAL A 89 -7.35 -2.38 1.60
C VAL A 89 -6.17 -1.96 2.47
N SER A 90 -6.30 -2.05 3.80
CA SER A 90 -5.22 -1.74 4.76
C SER A 90 -4.00 -2.65 4.54
N ALA A 91 -4.19 -3.95 4.34
CA ALA A 91 -3.10 -4.88 4.04
C ALA A 91 -2.42 -4.55 2.70
N THR A 92 -3.19 -4.24 1.67
CA THR A 92 -2.65 -3.82 0.37
C THR A 92 -1.84 -2.53 0.49
N ALA A 93 -2.35 -1.54 1.23
CA ALA A 93 -1.64 -0.29 1.48
C ALA A 93 -0.31 -0.53 2.23
N ALA A 94 -0.30 -1.39 3.25
CA ALA A 94 0.91 -1.74 3.98
C ALA A 94 1.96 -2.46 3.11
N VAL A 95 1.53 -3.32 2.19
CA VAL A 95 2.42 -3.98 1.22
C VAL A 95 3.02 -2.94 0.25
N LEU A 96 2.21 -2.03 -0.28
CA LEU A 96 2.69 -0.98 -1.18
C LEU A 96 3.71 -0.06 -0.49
N ASP A 97 3.45 0.35 0.76
CA ASP A 97 4.42 1.14 1.54
C ASP A 97 5.73 0.36 1.77
N SER A 98 5.62 -0.94 2.09
CA SER A 98 6.80 -1.80 2.25
C SER A 98 7.63 -1.90 0.97
N LEU A 99 6.99 -2.01 -0.20
CA LEU A 99 7.68 -2.02 -1.49
C LEU A 99 8.37 -0.68 -1.77
N GLU A 100 7.71 0.44 -1.49
CA GLU A 100 8.31 1.76 -1.65
C GLU A 100 9.53 1.94 -0.73
N GLN A 101 9.46 1.44 0.50
CA GLN A 101 10.60 1.45 1.43
C GLN A 101 11.77 0.61 0.91
N LEU A 102 11.51 -0.56 0.33
CA LEU A 102 12.54 -1.39 -0.31
C LEU A 102 13.19 -0.69 -1.50
N ASP A 103 12.41 -0.02 -2.36
CA ASP A 103 12.93 0.74 -3.48
C ASP A 103 13.83 1.90 -3.03
N ARG A 104 13.42 2.63 -1.98
CA ARG A 104 14.24 3.68 -1.36
C ARG A 104 15.54 3.12 -0.77
N LEU A 105 15.48 1.96 -0.12
CA LEU A 105 16.67 1.30 0.43
C LEU A 105 17.62 0.85 -0.70
N ALA A 106 17.09 0.26 -1.76
CA ALA A 106 17.87 -0.15 -2.92
C ALA A 106 18.53 1.05 -3.62
N ALA A 107 17.82 2.18 -3.74
CA ALA A 107 18.39 3.41 -4.28
C ALA A 107 19.54 3.94 -3.42
N ARG A 108 19.39 3.95 -2.09
CA ARG A 108 20.47 4.33 -1.16
C ARG A 108 21.66 3.38 -1.24
N GLN A 109 21.41 2.07 -1.32
CA GLN A 109 22.46 1.08 -1.47
C GLN A 109 23.25 1.29 -2.76
N ARG A 110 22.58 1.53 -3.90
CA ARG A 110 23.25 1.86 -5.16
C ARG A 110 24.12 3.10 -5.05
N ALA A 111 23.62 4.18 -4.46
CA ALA A 111 24.39 5.41 -4.28
C ALA A 111 25.65 5.18 -3.41
N VAL A 112 25.54 4.39 -2.34
CA VAL A 112 26.69 4.02 -1.49
C VAL A 112 27.69 3.17 -2.27
N THR A 113 27.23 2.18 -3.04
CA THR A 113 28.09 1.36 -3.89
C THR A 113 28.83 2.20 -4.92
N GLU A 114 28.18 3.15 -5.58
CA GLU A 114 28.84 4.05 -6.55
C GLU A 114 29.95 4.88 -5.92
N VAL A 115 29.73 5.40 -4.71
CA VAL A 115 30.74 6.15 -3.95
C VAL A 115 31.92 5.25 -3.57
N LEU A 116 31.65 4.02 -3.11
CA LEU A 116 32.69 3.04 -2.81
C LEU A 116 33.49 2.68 -4.06
N ASP A 117 32.83 2.42 -5.18
CA ASP A 117 33.48 2.10 -6.46
C ASP A 117 34.37 3.24 -6.94
N GLU A 118 33.92 4.48 -6.80
CA GLU A 118 34.74 5.66 -7.14
C GLU A 118 35.93 5.82 -6.18
N GLY A 119 35.73 5.61 -4.87
CA GLY A 119 36.80 5.63 -3.88
C GLY A 119 37.88 4.57 -4.15
N VAL A 120 37.46 3.33 -4.42
CA VAL A 120 38.37 2.23 -4.80
C VAL A 120 39.10 2.57 -6.09
N ARG A 121 38.42 3.13 -7.10
CA ARG A 121 39.07 3.55 -8.35
C ARG A 121 40.17 4.58 -8.11
N ARG A 122 39.94 5.58 -7.26
CA ARG A 122 40.96 6.60 -6.92
C ARG A 122 42.15 6.00 -6.17
N LEU A 123 41.89 5.21 -5.12
CA LEU A 123 42.94 4.52 -4.38
C LEU A 123 43.80 3.63 -5.29
N ARG A 124 43.17 2.91 -6.23
CA ARG A 124 43.88 2.08 -7.20
C ARG A 124 44.73 2.91 -8.17
N ALA A 125 44.27 4.09 -8.58
CA ALA A 125 45.04 5.01 -9.42
C ALA A 125 46.25 5.60 -8.67
N GLU A 126 46.14 5.80 -7.36
CA GLU A 126 47.22 6.23 -6.46
C GLU A 126 48.19 5.10 -6.10
N GLY A 127 47.97 3.88 -6.61
CA GLY A 127 48.85 2.73 -6.41
C GLY A 127 48.54 1.89 -5.17
N ALA A 128 47.45 2.16 -4.45
CA ALA A 128 47.05 1.36 -3.28
C ALA A 128 46.86 -0.12 -3.66
N SER A 129 47.47 -1.04 -2.93
CA SER A 129 47.34 -2.48 -3.14
C SER A 129 45.93 -2.98 -2.79
N TRP A 130 45.54 -4.12 -3.35
CA TRP A 130 44.27 -4.79 -3.00
C TRP A 130 44.17 -5.15 -1.51
N ALA A 131 45.30 -5.39 -0.84
CA ALA A 131 45.30 -5.63 0.60
C ALA A 131 44.93 -4.36 1.39
N GLN A 132 45.40 -3.18 0.96
CA GLN A 132 45.04 -1.90 1.56
C GLN A 132 43.57 -1.55 1.31
N VAL A 133 43.10 -1.73 0.06
CA VAL A 133 41.68 -1.54 -0.28
C VAL A 133 40.79 -2.45 0.57
N ALA A 134 41.08 -3.76 0.62
CA ALA A 134 40.32 -4.72 1.39
C ALA A 134 40.24 -4.36 2.87
N LYS A 135 41.36 -3.91 3.46
CA LYS A 135 41.40 -3.44 4.85
C LYS A 135 40.50 -2.23 5.09
N LEU A 136 40.44 -1.28 4.15
CA LEU A 136 39.63 -0.06 4.29
C LEU A 136 38.12 -0.34 4.20
N VAL A 137 37.71 -1.26 3.34
CA VAL A 137 36.29 -1.59 3.13
C VAL A 137 35.81 -2.77 3.99
N GLY A 138 36.67 -3.31 4.86
CA GLY A 138 36.30 -4.36 5.81
C GLY A 138 36.05 -5.73 5.19
N MET A 139 36.77 -6.10 4.12
CA MET A 139 36.64 -7.41 3.48
C MET A 139 37.98 -8.11 3.27
N THR A 140 37.95 -9.33 2.74
CA THR A 140 39.18 -10.07 2.42
C THR A 140 39.83 -9.51 1.15
N ARG A 141 41.15 -9.70 1.01
CA ARG A 141 41.88 -9.33 -0.21
C ARG A 141 41.28 -9.98 -1.46
N GLN A 142 40.89 -11.25 -1.36
CA GLN A 142 40.32 -12.00 -2.47
C GLN A 142 38.96 -11.42 -2.87
N SER A 143 38.07 -11.17 -1.91
CA SER A 143 36.76 -10.55 -2.17
C SER A 143 36.89 -9.16 -2.81
N ALA A 144 37.84 -8.34 -2.36
CA ALA A 144 38.09 -7.04 -2.97
C ALA A 144 38.62 -7.16 -4.41
N TRP A 145 39.50 -8.14 -4.67
CA TRP A 145 39.98 -8.40 -6.02
C TRP A 145 38.84 -8.89 -6.91
N GLU A 146 38.06 -9.90 -6.51
CA GLU A 146 36.93 -10.43 -7.27
C GLU A 146 35.89 -9.35 -7.59
N HIS A 147 35.65 -8.44 -6.65
CA HIS A 147 34.65 -7.39 -6.82
C HIS A 147 35.10 -6.25 -7.74
N TRP A 148 36.38 -5.86 -7.74
CA TRP A 148 36.86 -4.67 -8.45
C TRP A 148 37.98 -4.89 -9.48
N ALA A 149 38.49 -6.12 -9.66
CA ALA A 149 39.60 -6.39 -10.58
C ALA A 149 39.30 -6.00 -12.03
N ASP A 150 38.08 -6.28 -12.52
CA ASP A 150 37.70 -5.99 -13.92
C ASP A 150 37.60 -4.48 -14.19
N SER A 151 37.08 -3.72 -13.24
CA SER A 151 36.93 -2.27 -13.34
C SER A 151 38.27 -1.50 -13.36
N SER A 152 39.34 -2.15 -12.89
CA SER A 152 40.69 -1.60 -12.87
C SER A 152 41.60 -2.18 -13.97
N ALA A 153 41.26 -3.34 -14.55
CA ALA A 153 41.94 -3.90 -15.73
C ALA A 153 41.56 -3.20 -17.04
N ALA A 154 40.30 -2.78 -17.18
CA ALA A 154 39.77 -2.14 -18.40
C ALA A 154 40.51 -0.85 -18.84
N ARG A 155 41.26 -0.19 -17.95
CA ARG A 155 42.04 1.03 -18.27
C ARG A 155 43.50 0.79 -18.65
N ARG A 156 44.11 -0.33 -18.25
CA ARG A 156 45.51 -0.61 -18.61
C ARG A 156 45.70 -0.87 -20.10
N HIS A 157 44.63 -1.16 -20.84
CA HIS A 157 44.64 -1.32 -22.29
C HIS A 157 44.21 -0.08 -23.09
N ARG A 158 43.89 1.05 -22.45
CA ARG A 158 43.39 2.27 -23.14
C ARG A 158 44.35 3.46 -23.17
N HIS A 159 45.55 3.31 -22.63
CA HIS A 159 46.62 4.30 -22.79
C HIS A 159 47.79 3.68 -23.59
N PRO A 160 47.98 4.05 -24.87
CA PRO A 160 49.29 3.99 -25.51
C PRO A 160 50.21 5.08 -24.95
#